data_AF-A0AAW8XDA4-F1
#
_entry.id   AF-A0AAW8XDA4-F1
#
_cell.length_a   1.000
_cell.length_b   1.000
_cell.length_c   1.000
_cell.angle_alpha   90.00
_cell.angle_beta   90.00
_cell.angle_gamma   90.00
#
_symmetry.space_group_name_H-M   'P 1'
#
loop_
_entity.id
_entity.type
_entity.pdbx_description
1 polymer ?
#
loop_
_entity_poly.entity_id
_entity_poly.type
_entity_poly.pdbx_seq_one_letter_code
_entity_poly.pdbx_strand_id
1 'polypeptide(L)'
;MILKRVTEALEAYKNGEMLIVMDDEDRENEGDLVLAGIFSTPEKINFMATHARGLICVSLTKDLAKKFELPPMVSVNDSNHETAFTVSIDAKEAKTGISAFERHLTIELLCKDTTKPSDFVRPGHIFPLIAKDGGVLARTGHTEASVDLCKLAGLKPVSVICEIMKEDGSMARRGDKFLSDFALKHNLKTLYVSDLISYRLENESLLKMFCQEEREFLKHQTQCYTFLDHQQKNHYAFKFKGAKTHDLAPLVRFHPIKEDFDFLTTDAFEVFFKALEYLKHEGGYLIFMNTHSKENNIVKDFGIGALVLKNLGIKDFRLLSSCEDRQYKALSGFGLKLVETISL
;
A
#
# COMPACT_ATOMS: atom_id res chain seq x y z
N MET A 1 13.51 -14.46 -5.09
CA MET A 1 12.44 -14.55 -6.11
C MET A 1 11.67 -13.25 -6.22
N ILE A 2 11.20 -12.68 -5.10
CA ILE A 2 10.50 -11.37 -5.03
C ILE A 2 11.33 -10.24 -5.66
N LEU A 3 12.55 -10.01 -5.18
CA LEU A 3 13.43 -8.94 -5.69
C LEU A 3 13.59 -8.99 -7.23
N LYS A 4 13.85 -10.19 -7.77
CA LYS A 4 13.99 -10.41 -9.22
C LYS A 4 12.71 -10.03 -9.99
N ARG A 5 11.54 -10.39 -9.48
CA ARG A 5 10.24 -10.06 -10.11
C ARG A 5 10.03 -8.55 -10.15
N VAL A 6 10.31 -7.86 -9.04
CA VAL A 6 10.14 -6.41 -8.95
C VAL A 6 11.13 -5.70 -9.88
N THR A 7 12.40 -6.10 -9.91
CA THR A 7 13.40 -5.49 -10.80
C THR A 7 13.07 -5.71 -12.27
N GLU A 8 12.66 -6.91 -12.67
CA GLU A 8 12.23 -7.19 -14.05
C GLU A 8 10.99 -6.38 -14.44
N ALA A 9 10.02 -6.25 -13.53
CA ALA A 9 8.83 -5.43 -13.75
C ALA A 9 9.20 -3.93 -13.90
N LEU A 10 10.08 -3.41 -13.04
CA LEU A 10 10.55 -2.02 -13.11
C LEU A 10 11.30 -1.74 -14.42
N GLU A 11 12.15 -2.66 -14.88
CA GLU A 11 12.85 -2.55 -16.16
C GLU A 11 11.86 -2.53 -17.34
N ALA A 12 10.92 -3.48 -17.39
CA ALA A 12 9.89 -3.53 -18.43
C ALA A 12 9.04 -2.24 -18.44
N TYR A 13 8.62 -1.76 -17.26
CA TYR A 13 7.84 -0.54 -17.12
C TYR A 13 8.60 0.70 -17.58
N LYS A 14 9.91 0.78 -17.27
CA LYS A 14 10.81 1.84 -17.75
C LYS A 14 10.99 1.82 -19.26
N ASN A 15 10.92 0.65 -19.88
CA ASN A 15 10.95 0.47 -21.34
C ASN A 15 9.58 0.73 -22.00
N GLY A 16 8.55 1.09 -21.22
CA GLY A 16 7.21 1.40 -21.71
C GLY A 16 6.34 0.19 -22.01
N GLU A 17 6.68 -0.98 -21.46
CA GLU A 17 5.82 -2.16 -21.51
C GLU A 17 4.66 -2.03 -20.50
N MET A 18 3.54 -2.69 -20.81
CA MET A 18 2.44 -2.84 -19.87
C MET A 18 2.74 -3.96 -18.88
N LEU A 19 2.27 -3.81 -17.65
CA LEU A 19 2.35 -4.82 -16.60
C LEU A 19 0.97 -5.25 -16.16
N ILE A 20 0.87 -6.43 -15.57
CA ILE A 20 -0.28 -6.80 -14.74
C ILE A 20 0.11 -6.56 -13.29
N VAL A 21 -0.64 -5.74 -12.56
CA VAL A 21 -0.48 -5.53 -11.12
C VAL A 21 -1.64 -6.20 -10.39
N MET A 22 -1.29 -7.07 -9.45
CA MET A 22 -2.23 -7.79 -8.59
C MET A 22 -2.23 -7.18 -7.20
N ASP A 23 -3.39 -6.78 -6.70
CA ASP A 23 -3.53 -6.40 -5.30
C ASP A 23 -3.69 -7.62 -4.37
N ASP A 24 -3.96 -7.36 -3.09
CA ASP A 24 -4.03 -8.41 -2.08
C ASP A 24 -5.35 -9.18 -2.14
N GLU A 25 -5.36 -10.45 -1.72
CA GLU A 25 -6.55 -11.33 -1.76
C GLU A 25 -7.69 -10.82 -0.88
N ASP A 26 -7.33 -10.10 0.18
CA ASP A 26 -8.27 -9.52 1.15
C ASP A 26 -8.74 -8.09 0.76
N ARG A 27 -8.31 -7.55 -0.39
CA ARG A 27 -8.73 -6.23 -0.91
C ARG A 27 -9.73 -6.39 -2.07
N GLU A 28 -9.35 -6.08 -3.31
CA GLU A 28 -10.23 -6.29 -4.48
C GLU A 28 -9.99 -7.68 -5.08
N ASN A 29 -8.77 -8.21 -4.91
CA ASN A 29 -8.32 -9.48 -5.46
C ASN A 29 -8.43 -9.49 -7.00
N GLU A 30 -7.98 -8.40 -7.63
CA GLU A 30 -8.13 -8.14 -9.06
C GLU A 30 -6.79 -7.79 -9.71
N GLY A 31 -6.70 -8.11 -11.01
CA GLY A 31 -5.55 -7.76 -11.83
C GLY A 31 -5.83 -6.56 -12.72
N ASP A 32 -4.96 -5.56 -12.65
CA ASP A 32 -5.01 -4.38 -13.51
C ASP A 32 -3.88 -4.39 -14.52
N LEU A 33 -4.18 -4.00 -15.76
CA LEU A 33 -3.16 -3.51 -16.66
C LEU A 33 -2.65 -2.16 -16.19
N VAL A 34 -1.34 -2.00 -16.08
CA VAL A 34 -0.68 -0.77 -15.67
C VAL A 34 0.33 -0.33 -16.71
N LEU A 35 0.33 0.96 -17.06
CA LEU A 35 1.22 1.57 -18.05
C LEU A 35 1.64 2.96 -17.60
N ALA A 36 2.93 3.29 -17.67
CA ALA A 36 3.36 4.67 -17.40
C ALA A 36 2.75 5.61 -18.45
N GLY A 37 2.09 6.68 -18.01
CA GLY A 37 1.32 7.58 -18.88
C GLY A 37 2.17 8.19 -19.99
N ILE A 38 3.46 8.43 -19.74
CA ILE A 38 4.42 8.96 -20.72
C ILE A 38 4.62 8.03 -21.94
N PHE A 39 4.33 6.74 -21.80
CA PHE A 39 4.44 5.73 -22.85
C PHE A 39 3.08 5.29 -23.39
N SER A 40 2.01 6.01 -23.04
CA SER A 40 0.69 5.85 -23.63
C SER A 40 0.77 6.04 -25.13
N THR A 41 0.04 5.22 -25.88
CA THR A 41 -0.21 5.39 -27.32
C THR A 41 -1.66 4.98 -27.61
N PRO A 42 -2.26 5.44 -28.72
CA PRO A 42 -3.60 5.00 -29.11
C PRO A 42 -3.74 3.48 -29.18
N GLU A 43 -2.71 2.76 -29.65
CA GLU A 43 -2.71 1.31 -29.75
C GLU A 43 -2.78 0.64 -28.37
N LYS A 44 -2.02 1.15 -27.38
CA LYS A 44 -2.04 0.62 -26.01
C LYS A 44 -3.35 0.92 -25.29
N ILE A 45 -3.92 2.11 -25.49
CA ILE A 45 -5.24 2.45 -24.95
C ILE A 45 -6.34 1.60 -25.59
N ASN A 46 -6.24 1.34 -26.90
CA ASN A 46 -7.15 0.44 -27.58
C ASN A 46 -7.00 -1.00 -27.09
N PHE A 47 -5.76 -1.44 -26.82
CA PHE A 47 -5.47 -2.75 -26.24
C PHE A 47 -6.15 -2.91 -24.89
N MET A 48 -5.98 -1.94 -23.98
CA MET A 48 -6.66 -1.93 -22.67
C MET A 48 -8.19 -2.03 -22.84
N ALA A 49 -8.78 -1.19 -23.70
CA ALA A 49 -10.22 -1.20 -23.92
C ALA A 49 -10.75 -2.51 -24.53
N THR A 50 -9.95 -3.19 -25.35
CA THR A 50 -10.36 -4.42 -26.07
C THR A 50 -10.15 -5.68 -25.22
N HIS A 51 -9.01 -5.74 -24.51
CA HIS A 51 -8.54 -6.96 -23.87
C HIS A 51 -8.68 -6.95 -22.35
N ALA A 52 -8.51 -5.80 -21.68
CA ALA A 52 -8.81 -5.68 -20.26
C ALA A 52 -10.28 -5.33 -20.02
N ARG A 53 -10.85 -4.45 -20.84
CA ARG A 53 -12.30 -4.13 -20.88
C ARG A 53 -12.85 -3.42 -19.63
N GLY A 54 -12.03 -3.21 -18.60
CA GLY A 54 -12.36 -2.40 -17.43
C GLY A 54 -12.38 -0.90 -17.72
N LEU A 55 -12.40 -0.12 -16.65
CA LEU A 55 -12.44 1.34 -16.72
C LEU A 55 -11.02 1.89 -16.86
N ILE A 56 -10.75 2.62 -17.95
CA ILE A 56 -9.44 3.25 -18.12
C ILE A 56 -9.36 4.48 -17.22
N CYS A 57 -8.58 4.35 -16.15
CA CYS A 57 -8.31 5.41 -15.19
C CYS A 57 -6.86 5.90 -15.30
N VAL A 58 -6.59 7.07 -14.72
CA VAL A 58 -5.23 7.62 -14.64
C VAL A 58 -4.87 7.92 -13.19
N SER A 59 -3.96 7.14 -12.63
CA SER A 59 -3.40 7.38 -11.29
C SER A 59 -2.35 8.49 -11.34
N LEU A 60 -2.45 9.45 -10.42
CA LEU A 60 -1.50 10.56 -10.32
C LEU A 60 -1.33 11.02 -8.86
N THR A 61 -0.29 11.83 -8.63
CA THR A 61 -0.03 12.40 -7.29
C THR A 61 -0.99 13.52 -6.94
N LYS A 62 -1.19 13.75 -5.64
CA LYS A 62 -1.94 14.89 -5.11
C LYS A 62 -1.44 16.24 -5.64
N ASP A 63 -0.14 16.39 -5.86
CA ASP A 63 0.45 17.63 -6.41
C ASP A 63 0.05 17.86 -7.87
N LEU A 64 0.02 16.79 -8.68
CA LEU A 64 -0.48 16.89 -10.06
C LEU A 64 -1.98 17.16 -10.10
N ALA A 65 -2.76 16.55 -9.20
CA ALA A 65 -4.19 16.82 -9.06
C ALA A 65 -4.44 18.30 -8.74
N LYS A 66 -3.68 18.87 -7.81
CA LYS A 66 -3.74 20.30 -7.49
C LYS A 66 -3.30 21.16 -8.67
N LYS A 67 -2.18 20.83 -9.32
CA LYS A 67 -1.65 21.55 -10.49
C LYS A 67 -2.72 21.68 -11.59
N PHE A 68 -3.45 20.60 -11.85
CA PHE A 68 -4.45 20.55 -12.91
C PHE A 68 -5.87 20.86 -12.45
N GLU A 69 -6.07 21.32 -11.20
CA GLU A 69 -7.38 21.64 -10.65
C GLU A 69 -8.38 20.47 -10.80
N LEU A 70 -8.00 19.30 -10.29
CA LEU A 70 -8.79 18.08 -10.31
C LEU A 70 -9.38 17.81 -8.91
N PRO A 71 -10.50 18.46 -8.53
CA PRO A 71 -11.15 18.20 -7.26
C PRO A 71 -11.76 16.77 -7.22
N PRO A 72 -11.97 16.20 -6.02
CA PRO A 72 -12.72 14.96 -5.85
C PRO A 72 -14.09 15.02 -6.55
N MET A 73 -14.53 13.90 -7.13
CA MET A 73 -15.82 13.83 -7.82
C MET A 73 -17.01 13.99 -6.87
N VAL A 74 -16.86 13.52 -5.63
CA VAL A 74 -17.90 13.53 -4.59
C VAL A 74 -17.35 14.19 -3.32
N SER A 75 -18.24 14.83 -2.55
CA SER A 75 -17.88 15.49 -1.29
C SER A 75 -17.62 14.50 -0.15
N VAL A 76 -18.33 13.37 -0.15
CA VAL A 76 -18.17 12.25 0.79
C VAL A 76 -17.99 10.99 -0.04
N ASN A 77 -16.92 10.25 0.21
CA ASN A 77 -16.63 8.98 -0.48
C ASN A 77 -17.01 7.83 0.46
N ASP A 78 -18.14 7.18 0.16
CA ASP A 78 -18.71 6.05 0.89
C ASP A 78 -18.41 4.70 0.21
N SER A 79 -17.51 4.66 -0.78
CA SER A 79 -17.12 3.43 -1.45
C SER A 79 -16.30 2.51 -0.54
N ASN A 80 -16.48 1.18 -0.71
CA ASN A 80 -15.83 0.14 0.11
C ASN A 80 -14.30 0.28 0.22
N HIS A 81 -13.64 0.82 -0.80
CA HIS A 81 -12.18 0.96 -0.86
C HIS A 81 -11.70 2.42 -0.92
N GLU A 82 -12.63 3.37 -0.74
CA GLU A 82 -12.38 4.82 -0.78
C GLU A 82 -11.56 5.26 -2.00
N THR A 83 -11.85 4.69 -3.17
CA THR A 83 -11.10 4.97 -4.39
C THR A 83 -11.26 6.45 -4.75
N ALA A 84 -10.14 7.18 -4.80
CA ALA A 84 -10.11 8.64 -4.81
C ALA A 84 -10.29 9.23 -6.22
N PHE A 85 -11.47 9.02 -6.82
CA PHE A 85 -11.85 9.62 -8.09
C PHE A 85 -11.92 11.14 -8.02
N THR A 86 -11.33 11.79 -9.02
CA THR A 86 -11.59 13.21 -9.31
C THR A 86 -12.71 13.34 -10.33
N VAL A 87 -13.15 14.57 -10.55
CA VAL A 87 -13.94 14.91 -11.75
C VAL A 87 -13.26 14.33 -13.01
N SER A 88 -14.04 13.74 -13.91
CA SER A 88 -13.53 13.19 -15.16
C SER A 88 -13.14 14.33 -16.12
N ILE A 89 -12.19 14.05 -17.00
CA ILE A 89 -11.62 15.04 -17.92
C ILE A 89 -11.45 14.50 -19.33
N ASP A 90 -11.46 15.42 -20.28
CA ASP A 90 -10.97 15.23 -21.64
C ASP A 90 -10.03 16.37 -22.02
N ALA A 91 -9.14 16.11 -22.98
CA ALA A 91 -8.41 17.15 -23.68
C ALA A 91 -9.40 18.12 -24.34
N LYS A 92 -9.18 19.42 -24.21
CA LYS A 92 -10.04 20.46 -24.79
C LYS A 92 -10.17 20.36 -26.32
N GLU A 93 -9.16 19.82 -26.98
CA GLU A 93 -9.14 19.61 -28.43
C GLU A 93 -9.88 18.32 -28.88
N ALA A 94 -10.30 17.47 -27.95
CA ALA A 94 -11.08 16.28 -28.26
C ALA A 94 -12.47 16.67 -28.80
N LYS A 95 -12.99 15.88 -29.73
CA LYS A 95 -14.34 16.04 -30.27
C LYS A 95 -15.37 15.37 -29.38
N THR A 96 -15.15 14.08 -29.11
CA THR A 96 -16.02 13.26 -28.27
C THR A 96 -15.30 12.75 -27.04
N GLY A 97 -13.97 12.66 -27.06
CA GLY A 97 -13.16 12.20 -25.94
C GLY A 97 -12.99 10.69 -25.81
N ILE A 98 -13.94 9.88 -26.30
CA ILE A 98 -14.00 8.44 -26.00
C ILE A 98 -13.04 7.57 -26.82
N SER A 99 -12.65 8.00 -28.02
CA SER A 99 -11.79 7.18 -28.88
C SER A 99 -10.42 6.92 -28.24
N ALA A 100 -9.75 5.83 -28.63
CA ALA A 100 -8.43 5.52 -28.09
C ALA A 100 -7.40 6.65 -28.34
N PHE A 101 -7.52 7.35 -29.47
CA PHE A 101 -6.71 8.52 -29.82
C PHE A 101 -6.98 9.72 -28.90
N GLU A 102 -8.26 10.03 -28.63
CA GLU A 102 -8.63 11.18 -27.79
C GLU A 102 -8.35 10.93 -26.29
N ARG A 103 -8.56 9.70 -25.83
CA ARG A 103 -8.15 9.28 -24.48
C ARG A 103 -6.63 9.34 -24.32
N HIS A 104 -5.88 8.85 -25.31
CA HIS A 104 -4.43 9.02 -25.35
C HIS A 104 -4.00 10.49 -25.30
N LEU A 105 -4.61 11.36 -26.10
CA LEU A 105 -4.32 12.80 -26.11
C LEU A 105 -4.49 13.42 -24.71
N THR A 106 -5.57 13.06 -24.01
CA THR A 106 -5.81 13.51 -22.63
C THR A 106 -4.72 13.05 -21.67
N ILE A 107 -4.31 11.78 -21.77
CA ILE A 107 -3.22 11.21 -20.95
C ILE A 107 -1.88 11.87 -21.27
N GLU A 108 -1.60 12.13 -22.55
CA GLU A 108 -0.39 12.78 -23.01
C GLU A 108 -0.26 14.20 -22.42
N LEU A 109 -1.37 14.95 -22.39
CA LEU A 109 -1.42 16.27 -21.76
C LEU A 109 -1.15 16.20 -20.25
N LEU A 110 -1.68 15.21 -19.53
CA LEU A 110 -1.35 15.03 -18.10
C LEU A 110 0.16 14.79 -17.87
N CYS A 111 0.82 14.22 -18.87
CA CYS A 111 2.26 13.91 -18.83
C CYS A 111 3.16 15.09 -19.24
N LYS A 112 2.64 16.13 -19.90
CA LYS A 112 3.43 17.30 -20.30
C LYS A 112 3.58 18.32 -19.17
N ASP A 113 4.75 18.94 -19.04
CA ASP A 113 5.01 19.93 -17.98
C ASP A 113 4.41 21.30 -18.30
N THR A 114 4.31 21.62 -19.59
CA THR A 114 3.77 22.88 -20.13
C THR A 114 2.24 22.96 -20.09
N THR A 115 1.56 21.83 -19.86
CA THR A 115 0.10 21.74 -19.81
C THR A 115 -0.48 22.53 -18.64
N LYS A 116 -1.58 23.24 -18.92
CA LYS A 116 -2.33 24.08 -18.01
C LYS A 116 -3.70 23.45 -17.69
N PRO A 117 -4.34 23.80 -16.56
CA PRO A 117 -5.70 23.36 -16.24
C PRO A 117 -6.72 23.65 -17.36
N SER A 118 -6.53 24.75 -18.09
CA SER A 118 -7.38 25.20 -19.21
C SER A 118 -7.30 24.33 -20.46
N ASP A 119 -6.35 23.41 -20.53
CA ASP A 119 -6.19 22.46 -21.63
C ASP A 119 -7.11 21.24 -21.46
N PHE A 120 -7.81 21.15 -20.32
CA PHE A 120 -8.79 20.12 -20.01
C PHE A 120 -10.19 20.68 -19.87
N VAL A 121 -11.18 19.90 -20.31
CA VAL A 121 -12.60 20.13 -20.05
C VAL A 121 -13.13 19.12 -19.04
N ARG A 122 -14.22 19.46 -18.35
CA ARG A 122 -14.91 18.64 -17.34
C ARG A 122 -16.42 18.70 -17.60
N PRO A 123 -17.16 17.58 -17.58
CA PRO A 123 -16.68 16.20 -17.46
C PRO A 123 -15.95 15.72 -18.74
N GLY A 124 -15.41 14.51 -18.71
CA GLY A 124 -14.84 13.79 -19.87
C GLY A 124 -14.75 12.28 -19.65
N HIS A 125 -13.85 11.60 -20.39
CA HIS A 125 -13.80 10.14 -20.51
C HIS A 125 -12.51 9.51 -19.94
N ILE A 126 -11.59 10.32 -19.42
CA ILE A 126 -10.51 9.86 -18.56
C ILE A 126 -10.89 10.16 -17.10
N PHE A 127 -10.65 9.19 -16.22
CA PHE A 127 -10.98 9.26 -14.80
C PHE A 127 -9.70 9.31 -13.97
N PRO A 128 -9.24 10.51 -13.55
CA PRO A 128 -8.07 10.61 -12.71
C PRO A 128 -8.34 10.10 -11.29
N LEU A 129 -7.34 9.44 -10.72
CA LEU A 129 -7.32 8.87 -9.38
C LEU A 129 -6.15 9.46 -8.60
N ILE A 130 -6.41 9.97 -7.41
CA ILE A 130 -5.37 10.56 -6.55
C ILE A 130 -4.76 9.46 -5.67
N ALA A 131 -3.49 9.14 -5.88
CA ALA A 131 -2.76 8.25 -4.98
C ALA A 131 -2.52 8.92 -3.61
N LYS A 132 -2.68 8.15 -2.52
CA LYS A 132 -2.36 8.62 -1.16
C LYS A 132 -0.87 8.93 -1.02
N ASP A 133 -0.56 9.97 -0.25
CA ASP A 133 0.81 10.29 0.15
C ASP A 133 1.42 9.08 0.91
N GLY A 134 2.58 8.60 0.47
CA GLY A 134 3.22 7.38 0.95
C GLY A 134 3.07 6.14 0.04
N GLY A 135 2.19 6.19 -0.98
CA GLY A 135 2.07 5.12 -1.97
C GLY A 135 1.57 3.80 -1.38
N VAL A 136 2.10 2.65 -1.82
CA VAL A 136 1.62 1.32 -1.41
C VAL A 136 1.77 1.04 0.08
N LEU A 137 2.68 1.76 0.74
CA LEU A 137 2.86 1.72 2.19
C LEU A 137 1.72 2.42 2.93
N ALA A 138 1.01 3.32 2.23
CA ALA A 138 -0.11 4.07 2.76
C ALA A 138 -1.46 3.42 2.45
N ARG A 139 -1.60 2.83 1.27
CA ARG A 139 -2.79 2.11 0.83
C ARG A 139 -2.37 1.08 -0.22
N THR A 140 -2.74 -0.17 -0.03
CA THR A 140 -2.30 -1.31 -0.85
C THR A 140 -3.17 -1.51 -2.08
N GLY A 141 -3.42 -0.44 -2.84
CA GLY A 141 -4.23 -0.46 -4.06
C GLY A 141 -3.43 -0.24 -5.34
N HIS A 142 -4.07 -0.50 -6.48
CA HIS A 142 -3.46 -0.34 -7.81
C HIS A 142 -3.09 1.11 -8.10
N THR A 143 -3.90 2.08 -7.64
CA THR A 143 -3.62 3.52 -7.75
C THR A 143 -2.28 3.90 -7.14
N GLU A 144 -1.99 3.41 -5.93
CA GLU A 144 -0.74 3.67 -5.25
C GLU A 144 0.43 2.92 -5.89
N ALA A 145 0.21 1.65 -6.26
CA ALA A 145 1.23 0.82 -6.89
C ALA A 145 1.69 1.39 -8.23
N SER A 146 0.76 1.85 -9.06
CA SER A 146 1.05 2.40 -10.38
C SER A 146 1.85 3.71 -10.32
N VAL A 147 1.55 4.58 -9.34
CA VAL A 147 2.30 5.81 -9.07
C VAL A 147 3.69 5.51 -8.50
N ASP A 148 3.80 4.54 -7.60
CA ASP A 148 5.09 4.12 -7.03
C ASP A 148 6.00 3.49 -8.08
N LEU A 149 5.45 2.68 -9.00
CA LEU A 149 6.19 2.15 -10.14
C LEU A 149 6.79 3.27 -10.99
N CYS A 150 6.02 4.33 -11.28
CA CYS A 150 6.54 5.49 -11.99
C CYS A 150 7.70 6.13 -11.22
N LYS A 151 7.55 6.37 -9.91
CA LYS A 151 8.60 6.98 -9.08
C LYS A 151 9.88 6.14 -9.03
N LEU A 152 9.74 4.83 -8.79
CA LEU A 152 10.87 3.90 -8.71
C LEU A 152 11.58 3.73 -10.06
N ALA A 153 10.85 3.81 -11.16
CA ALA A 153 11.42 3.79 -12.51
C ALA A 153 12.03 5.15 -12.94
N GLY A 154 11.91 6.20 -12.12
CA GLY A 154 12.38 7.56 -12.44
C GLY A 154 11.53 8.28 -13.50
N LEU A 155 10.26 7.91 -13.61
CA LEU A 155 9.30 8.45 -14.57
C LEU A 155 8.36 9.45 -13.89
N LYS A 156 7.68 10.27 -14.70
CA LYS A 156 6.63 11.16 -14.22
C LYS A 156 5.51 10.34 -13.55
N PRO A 157 5.03 10.72 -12.35
CA PRO A 157 4.11 9.90 -11.58
C PRO A 157 2.65 10.04 -12.07
N VAL A 158 2.46 9.69 -13.33
CA VAL A 158 1.18 9.55 -14.03
C VAL A 158 1.18 8.14 -14.63
N SER A 159 0.18 7.33 -14.29
CA SER A 159 0.05 5.96 -14.78
C SER A 159 -1.38 5.70 -15.23
N VAL A 160 -1.54 4.93 -16.29
CA VAL A 160 -2.83 4.46 -16.80
C VAL A 160 -3.08 3.07 -16.20
N ILE A 161 -4.25 2.89 -15.60
CA ILE A 161 -4.69 1.60 -15.06
C ILE A 161 -6.01 1.18 -15.71
N CYS A 162 -6.24 -0.13 -15.83
CA CYS A 162 -7.47 -0.69 -16.35
C CYS A 162 -7.65 -2.13 -15.84
N GLU A 163 -8.75 -2.40 -15.16
CA GLU A 163 -9.04 -3.70 -14.58
C GLU A 163 -9.25 -4.75 -15.69
N ILE A 164 -8.77 -5.97 -15.45
CA ILE A 164 -8.87 -7.08 -16.40
C ILE A 164 -10.14 -7.89 -16.13
N MET A 165 -11.10 -7.78 -17.04
CA MET A 165 -12.33 -8.56 -17.07
C MET A 165 -12.18 -9.77 -17.98
N LYS A 166 -12.80 -10.89 -17.58
CA LYS A 166 -12.94 -12.09 -18.41
C LYS A 166 -13.95 -11.88 -19.53
N GLU A 167 -14.01 -12.84 -20.44
CA GLU A 167 -14.95 -12.81 -21.57
C GLU A 167 -16.41 -12.86 -21.14
N ASP A 168 -16.71 -13.51 -20.01
CA ASP A 168 -18.05 -13.58 -19.42
C ASP A 168 -18.43 -12.31 -18.62
N GLY A 169 -17.54 -11.32 -18.53
CA GLY A 169 -17.73 -10.09 -17.79
C GLY A 169 -17.43 -10.18 -16.29
N SER A 170 -17.01 -11.34 -15.78
CA SER A 170 -16.53 -11.46 -14.40
C SER A 170 -15.09 -10.96 -14.26
N MET A 171 -14.69 -10.57 -13.05
CA MET A 171 -13.35 -10.07 -12.78
C MET A 171 -12.32 -11.20 -12.76
N ALA A 172 -11.14 -10.95 -13.31
CA ALA A 172 -10.03 -11.88 -13.29
C ALA A 172 -9.26 -11.74 -11.96
N ARG A 173 -9.24 -12.82 -11.16
CA ARG A 173 -8.73 -12.80 -9.78
C ARG A 173 -7.40 -13.52 -9.60
N ARG A 174 -6.72 -13.26 -8.49
CA ARG A 174 -5.49 -13.98 -8.14
C ARG A 174 -5.73 -15.48 -8.07
N GLY A 175 -4.77 -16.26 -8.59
CA GLY A 175 -4.87 -17.72 -8.69
C GLY A 175 -5.73 -18.22 -9.84
N ASP A 176 -6.43 -17.34 -10.56
CA ASP A 176 -7.14 -17.70 -11.76
C ASP A 176 -6.16 -18.00 -12.90
N LYS A 177 -6.32 -19.16 -13.51
CA LYS A 177 -5.56 -19.56 -14.70
C LYS A 177 -5.72 -18.53 -15.82
N PHE A 178 -6.87 -17.86 -15.90
CA PHE A 178 -7.11 -16.82 -16.89
C PHE A 178 -6.05 -15.71 -16.86
N LEU A 179 -5.65 -15.21 -15.69
CA LEU A 179 -4.64 -14.13 -15.62
C LEU A 179 -3.26 -14.62 -16.06
N SER A 180 -2.88 -15.85 -15.68
CA SER A 180 -1.62 -16.42 -16.15
C SER A 180 -1.63 -16.66 -17.66
N ASP A 181 -2.75 -17.15 -18.20
CA ASP A 181 -2.91 -17.38 -19.64
C ASP A 181 -2.92 -16.05 -20.41
N PHE A 182 -3.56 -15.01 -19.85
CA PHE A 182 -3.58 -13.65 -20.40
C PHE A 182 -2.17 -13.04 -20.43
N ALA A 183 -1.43 -13.15 -19.32
CA ALA A 183 -0.06 -12.69 -19.21
C ALA A 183 0.84 -13.38 -20.25
N LEU A 184 0.73 -14.70 -20.39
CA LEU A 184 1.49 -15.48 -21.37
C LEU A 184 1.13 -15.12 -22.81
N LYS A 185 -0.17 -15.06 -23.13
CA LYS A 185 -0.69 -14.74 -24.47
C LYS A 185 -0.21 -13.38 -24.96
N HIS A 186 -0.14 -12.40 -24.06
CA HIS A 186 0.23 -11.03 -24.40
C HIS A 186 1.66 -10.66 -24.00
N ASN A 187 2.46 -11.63 -23.54
CA ASN A 187 3.84 -11.45 -23.09
C ASN A 187 3.99 -10.33 -22.04
N LEU A 188 3.09 -10.29 -21.07
CA LEU A 188 3.08 -9.29 -19.99
C LEU A 188 3.73 -9.86 -18.73
N LYS A 189 4.45 -9.02 -18.00
CA LYS A 189 4.97 -9.38 -16.67
C LYS A 189 3.89 -9.12 -15.61
N THR A 190 3.88 -9.96 -14.58
CA THR A 190 2.98 -9.82 -13.43
C THR A 190 3.77 -9.39 -12.20
N LEU A 191 3.26 -8.40 -11.49
CA LEU A 191 3.78 -7.89 -10.23
C LEU A 191 2.68 -7.91 -9.17
N TYR A 192 3.04 -8.28 -7.94
CA TYR A 192 2.12 -8.19 -6.80
C TYR A 192 2.41 -6.93 -6.00
N VAL A 193 1.36 -6.25 -5.55
CA VAL A 193 1.50 -5.08 -4.65
C VAL A 193 2.31 -5.45 -3.41
N SER A 194 2.13 -6.67 -2.87
CA SER A 194 2.92 -7.19 -1.75
C SER A 194 4.43 -7.20 -2.04
N ASP A 195 4.85 -7.58 -3.25
CA ASP A 195 6.26 -7.60 -3.63
C ASP A 195 6.84 -6.18 -3.71
N LEU A 196 6.04 -5.24 -4.21
CA LEU A 196 6.42 -3.84 -4.30
C LEU A 196 6.58 -3.21 -2.90
N ILE A 197 5.69 -3.56 -1.97
CA ILE A 197 5.81 -3.20 -0.55
C ILE A 197 7.14 -3.74 0.01
N SER A 198 7.41 -5.04 -0.13
CA SER A 198 8.67 -5.65 0.34
C SER A 198 9.89 -4.92 -0.22
N TYR A 199 9.87 -4.64 -1.53
CA TYR A 199 10.95 -3.95 -2.21
C TYR A 199 11.18 -2.54 -1.67
N ARG A 200 10.11 -1.74 -1.52
CA ARG A 200 10.23 -0.37 -0.98
C ARG A 200 10.75 -0.39 0.45
N LEU A 201 10.34 -1.35 1.27
CA LEU A 201 10.80 -1.48 2.66
C LEU A 201 12.25 -1.93 2.79
N GLU A 202 12.76 -2.68 1.82
CA GLU A 202 14.16 -3.08 1.76
C GLU A 202 15.08 -1.98 1.25
N ASN A 203 14.59 -1.13 0.34
CA ASN A 203 15.40 -0.15 -0.36
C ASN A 203 15.20 1.31 0.12
N GLU A 204 14.12 1.59 0.86
CA GLU A 204 13.84 2.91 1.43
C GLU A 204 14.06 2.92 2.95
N SER A 205 14.72 3.97 3.45
CA SER A 205 14.90 4.21 4.88
C SER A 205 13.63 4.81 5.49
N LEU A 206 12.57 3.99 5.62
CA LEU A 206 11.25 4.43 6.10
C LEU A 206 11.13 4.49 7.63
N LEU A 207 12.10 3.90 8.32
CA LEU A 207 12.20 3.86 9.77
C LEU A 207 13.68 3.98 10.16
N LYS A 208 13.99 4.81 11.15
CA LYS A 208 15.33 4.92 11.74
C LYS A 208 15.25 4.68 13.24
N MET A 209 16.14 3.84 13.77
CA MET A 209 16.32 3.72 15.22
C MET A 209 17.04 4.96 15.72
N PHE A 210 16.36 5.75 16.56
CA PHE A 210 16.87 7.02 17.07
C PHE A 210 17.60 6.85 18.40
N CYS A 211 17.07 6.02 19.30
CA CYS A 211 17.62 5.82 20.63
C CYS A 211 17.44 4.37 21.10
N GLN A 212 18.41 3.87 21.88
CA GLN A 212 18.34 2.62 22.60
C GLN A 212 18.86 2.86 24.02
N GLU A 213 18.03 2.62 25.03
CA GLU A 213 18.38 2.87 26.43
C GLU A 213 17.72 1.85 27.38
N GLU A 214 18.31 1.67 28.57
CA GLU A 214 17.62 0.99 29.66
C GLU A 214 16.63 1.97 30.31
N ARG A 215 15.37 1.55 30.44
CA ARG A 215 14.29 2.37 30.98
C ARG A 215 13.37 1.53 31.85
N GLU A 216 12.92 2.12 32.94
CA GLU A 216 11.88 1.54 33.78
C GLU A 216 10.51 1.75 33.12
N PHE A 217 9.79 0.67 32.84
CA PHE A 217 8.42 0.68 32.34
C PHE A 217 7.49 0.07 33.39
N LEU A 218 6.64 0.90 34.00
CA LEU A 218 5.72 0.49 35.09
C LEU A 218 6.41 -0.37 36.17
N LYS A 219 7.53 0.13 36.72
CA LYS A 219 8.35 -0.55 37.74
C LYS A 219 9.05 -1.82 37.30
N HIS A 220 9.21 -2.01 36.00
CA HIS A 220 9.95 -3.12 35.43
C HIS A 220 11.12 -2.61 34.60
N GLN A 221 12.31 -3.19 34.80
CA GLN A 221 13.48 -2.83 34.00
C GLN A 221 13.34 -3.40 32.59
N THR A 222 13.43 -2.52 31.59
CA THR A 222 13.25 -2.89 30.18
C THR A 222 14.32 -2.21 29.33
N GLN A 223 14.57 -2.78 28.15
CA GLN A 223 15.33 -2.08 27.12
C GLN A 223 14.35 -1.39 26.18
N CYS A 224 14.42 -0.06 26.11
CA CYS A 224 13.58 0.78 25.28
C CYS A 224 14.30 1.11 23.97
N TYR A 225 13.58 0.99 22.87
CA TYR A 225 14.02 1.38 21.54
C TYR A 225 13.05 2.43 20.99
N THR A 226 13.57 3.57 20.58
CA THR A 226 12.79 4.64 19.95
C THR A 226 13.07 4.66 18.46
N PHE A 227 12.02 4.59 17.66
CA PHE A 227 12.09 4.64 16.21
C PHE A 227 11.39 5.88 15.67
N LEU A 228 11.99 6.53 14.68
CA LEU A 228 11.42 7.66 13.95
C LEU A 228 11.05 7.20 12.54
N ASP A 229 9.77 7.33 12.19
CA ASP A 229 9.30 7.01 10.84
C ASP A 229 9.54 8.17 9.84
N HIS A 230 9.32 7.89 8.56
CA HIS A 230 9.40 8.89 7.48
C HIS A 230 8.43 10.07 7.63
N GLN A 231 7.41 9.97 8.49
CA GLN A 231 6.44 11.03 8.79
C GLN A 231 6.81 11.80 10.08
N GLN A 232 8.02 11.60 10.61
CA GLN A 232 8.51 12.20 11.86
C GLN A 232 7.71 11.78 13.10
N LYS A 233 7.14 10.58 13.10
CA LYS A 233 6.46 10.00 14.26
C LYS A 233 7.37 9.06 15.03
N ASN A 234 7.27 9.15 16.35
CA ASN A 234 8.00 8.27 17.26
C ASN A 234 7.18 7.01 17.55
N HIS A 235 7.81 5.86 17.39
CA HIS A 235 7.34 4.54 17.82
C HIS A 235 8.28 4.02 18.89
N TYR A 236 7.78 3.19 19.80
CA TYR A 236 8.58 2.69 20.92
C TYR A 236 8.46 1.18 21.01
N ALA A 237 9.57 0.49 21.26
CA ALA A 237 9.55 -0.92 21.61
C ALA A 237 10.21 -1.12 22.97
N PHE A 238 9.50 -1.80 23.88
CA PHE A 238 10.01 -2.19 25.18
C PHE A 238 10.26 -3.69 25.18
N LYS A 239 11.52 -4.08 25.40
CA LYS A 239 11.92 -5.47 25.55
C LYS A 239 11.87 -5.87 27.02
N PHE A 240 11.07 -6.89 27.32
CA PHE A 240 10.94 -7.51 28.63
C PHE A 240 11.81 -8.78 28.68
N LYS A 241 12.56 -8.94 29.78
CA LYS A 241 13.27 -10.18 30.08
C LYS A 241 12.32 -11.09 30.86
N GLY A 242 12.04 -12.28 30.34
CA GLY A 242 11.19 -13.26 31.02
C GLY A 242 11.70 -14.69 30.89
N ALA A 243 10.98 -15.61 31.53
CA ALA A 243 11.46 -16.96 31.84
C ALA A 243 11.68 -17.87 30.61
N LYS A 244 11.08 -17.55 29.46
CA LYS A 244 11.09 -18.40 28.24
C LYS A 244 11.89 -17.78 27.08
N THR A 245 12.81 -16.88 27.38
CA THR A 245 13.52 -16.07 26.36
C THR A 245 14.49 -16.85 25.46
N HIS A 246 14.82 -18.11 25.76
CA HIS A 246 15.91 -18.83 25.11
C HIS A 246 15.52 -19.85 24.02
N ASP A 247 14.28 -20.36 23.98
CA ASP A 247 13.91 -21.48 23.08
C ASP A 247 12.75 -21.22 22.12
N LEU A 248 12.02 -20.10 22.28
CA LEU A 248 10.84 -19.77 21.47
C LEU A 248 11.01 -18.45 20.73
N ALA A 249 10.33 -18.32 19.60
CA ALA A 249 10.17 -17.05 18.91
C ALA A 249 9.61 -15.99 19.90
N PRO A 250 10.15 -14.75 19.90
CA PRO A 250 9.77 -13.73 20.86
C PRO A 250 8.27 -13.42 20.77
N LEU A 251 7.66 -13.23 21.95
CA LEU A 251 6.29 -12.75 22.03
C LEU A 251 6.24 -11.26 21.71
N VAL A 252 5.32 -10.84 20.86
CA VAL A 252 5.16 -9.45 20.41
C VAL A 252 3.72 -9.02 20.66
N ARG A 253 3.54 -7.87 21.32
CA ARG A 253 2.27 -7.16 21.41
C ARG A 253 2.40 -5.81 20.74
N PHE A 254 1.59 -5.56 19.72
CA PHE A 254 1.39 -4.22 19.19
C PHE A 254 0.33 -3.49 20.03
N HIS A 255 0.60 -2.23 20.36
CA HIS A 255 -0.30 -1.36 21.10
C HIS A 255 -0.39 0.01 20.40
N PRO A 256 -1.57 0.43 19.93
CA PRO A 256 -1.72 1.77 19.38
C PRO A 256 -1.63 2.82 20.50
N ILE A 257 -0.87 3.89 20.28
CA ILE A 257 -0.82 5.03 21.20
C ILE A 257 -2.16 5.75 21.14
N LYS A 258 -2.78 5.97 22.30
CA LYS A 258 -4.07 6.65 22.47
C LYS A 258 -3.93 7.79 23.48
N GLU A 259 -4.87 8.72 23.44
CA GLU A 259 -5.04 9.73 24.48
C GLU A 259 -5.44 9.06 25.81
N ASP A 260 -4.98 9.63 26.94
CA ASP A 260 -5.19 9.06 28.27
C ASP A 260 -6.67 8.86 28.60
N PHE A 261 -7.54 9.81 28.22
CA PHE A 261 -8.97 9.71 28.45
C PHE A 261 -9.58 8.49 27.75
N ASP A 262 -9.29 8.31 26.46
CA ASP A 262 -9.82 7.18 25.67
C ASP A 262 -9.26 5.84 26.16
N PHE A 263 -7.99 5.83 26.58
CA PHE A 263 -7.34 4.64 27.11
C PHE A 263 -7.93 4.19 28.46
N LEU A 264 -8.23 5.15 29.34
CA LEU A 264 -8.72 4.88 30.71
C LEU A 264 -10.24 4.71 30.82
N THR A 265 -11.01 5.18 29.84
CA THR A 265 -12.49 5.11 29.85
C THR A 265 -13.06 3.89 29.12
N THR A 266 -12.21 3.07 28.50
CA THR A 266 -12.57 1.84 27.80
C THR A 266 -11.95 0.61 28.47
N ASP A 267 -12.31 -0.58 28.00
CA ASP A 267 -11.68 -1.85 28.39
C ASP A 267 -10.21 -1.99 27.90
N ALA A 268 -9.73 -1.01 27.11
CA ALA A 268 -8.36 -0.98 26.60
C ALA A 268 -7.30 -1.04 27.71
N PHE A 269 -7.54 -0.40 28.86
CA PHE A 269 -6.63 -0.45 30.00
C PHE A 269 -6.51 -1.87 30.58
N GLU A 270 -7.62 -2.57 30.78
CA GLU A 270 -7.63 -3.93 31.31
C GLU A 270 -6.94 -4.91 30.36
N VAL A 271 -7.23 -4.81 29.06
CA VAL A 271 -6.58 -5.62 28.01
C VAL A 271 -5.09 -5.34 27.96
N PHE A 272 -4.68 -4.07 28.03
CA PHE A 272 -3.28 -3.68 28.09
C PHE A 272 -2.58 -4.26 29.31
N PHE A 273 -3.21 -4.17 30.49
CA PHE A 273 -2.62 -4.64 31.74
C PHE A 273 -2.42 -6.16 31.73
N LYS A 274 -3.42 -6.92 31.23
CA LYS A 274 -3.28 -8.39 31.03
C LYS A 274 -2.12 -8.72 30.09
N ALA A 275 -2.01 -8.00 28.97
CA ALA A 275 -0.91 -8.18 28.01
C ALA A 275 0.45 -7.93 28.65
N LEU A 276 0.56 -6.86 29.45
CA LEU A 276 1.76 -6.48 30.15
C LEU A 276 2.21 -7.54 31.16
N GLU A 277 1.29 -8.06 31.98
CA GLU A 277 1.61 -9.12 32.94
C GLU A 277 2.10 -10.39 32.23
N TYR A 278 1.49 -10.74 31.10
CA TYR A 278 1.94 -11.87 30.28
C TYR A 278 3.37 -11.65 29.75
N LEU A 279 3.67 -10.45 29.24
CA LEU A 279 5.00 -10.09 28.73
C LEU A 279 6.07 -10.01 29.83
N LYS A 280 5.71 -9.55 31.05
CA LYS A 280 6.62 -9.57 32.20
C LYS A 280 7.01 -11.00 32.59
N HIS A 281 6.06 -11.94 32.52
CA HIS A 281 6.31 -13.34 32.89
C HIS A 281 7.07 -14.11 31.80
N GLU A 282 6.58 -14.10 30.56
CA GLU A 282 7.20 -14.87 29.46
C GLU A 282 8.44 -14.19 28.87
N GLY A 283 8.46 -12.84 28.87
CA GLY A 283 9.41 -12.04 28.12
C GLY A 283 8.90 -11.75 26.71
N GLY A 284 9.49 -10.75 26.04
CA GLY A 284 9.06 -10.36 24.70
C GLY A 284 9.15 -8.86 24.44
N TYR A 285 8.35 -8.37 23.50
CA TYR A 285 8.32 -6.98 23.07
C TYR A 285 6.91 -6.40 23.15
N LEU A 286 6.79 -5.25 23.79
CA LEU A 286 5.62 -4.38 23.71
C LEU A 286 5.95 -3.22 22.77
N ILE A 287 5.26 -3.13 21.63
CA ILE A 287 5.53 -2.15 20.60
C ILE A 287 4.40 -1.13 20.55
N PHE A 288 4.70 0.10 20.92
CA PHE A 288 3.82 1.25 20.83
C PHE A 288 3.87 1.86 19.43
N MET A 289 2.72 1.89 18.78
CA MET A 289 2.56 2.40 17.43
C MET A 289 1.84 3.75 17.46
N ASN A 290 2.55 4.82 17.08
CA ASN A 290 1.95 6.13 16.90
C ASN A 290 1.27 6.21 15.54
N THR A 291 -0.01 5.83 15.48
CA THR A 291 -0.76 5.75 14.23
C THR A 291 -1.99 6.65 14.33
N HIS A 292 -2.30 7.37 13.23
CA HIS A 292 -3.35 8.40 13.23
C HIS A 292 -4.76 7.85 12.93
N SER A 293 -4.95 6.54 12.85
CA SER A 293 -6.23 5.94 12.49
C SER A 293 -7.15 5.89 13.70
N LYS A 294 -7.94 6.96 13.90
CA LYS A 294 -9.26 6.83 14.55
C LYS A 294 -10.22 5.91 13.75
N GLU A 295 -9.86 5.57 12.51
CA GLU A 295 -10.58 4.67 11.62
C GLU A 295 -9.62 3.70 10.90
N ASN A 296 -9.84 2.40 11.10
CA ASN A 296 -9.60 1.19 10.27
C ASN A 296 -8.48 1.09 9.21
N ASN A 297 -7.55 2.03 9.05
CA ASN A 297 -6.42 1.90 8.12
C ASN A 297 -5.25 1.13 8.75
N ILE A 298 -5.55 -0.12 9.11
CA ILE A 298 -4.72 -1.11 9.80
C ILE A 298 -3.45 -1.48 8.99
N VAL A 299 -3.47 -1.30 7.67
CA VAL A 299 -2.38 -1.71 6.76
C VAL A 299 -1.12 -0.83 6.89
N LYS A 300 -1.28 0.48 7.17
CA LYS A 300 -0.15 1.40 7.45
C LYS A 300 0.60 1.00 8.71
N ASP A 301 -0.16 0.59 9.72
CA ASP A 301 0.34 0.32 11.06
C ASP A 301 1.20 -0.96 11.05
N PHE A 302 0.81 -1.94 10.23
CA PHE A 302 1.60 -3.16 10.04
C PHE A 302 2.86 -2.93 9.22
N GLY A 303 2.87 -2.00 8.26
CA GLY A 303 4.06 -1.68 7.50
C GLY A 303 5.21 -1.18 8.38
N ILE A 304 4.93 -0.18 9.21
CA ILE A 304 5.91 0.34 10.18
C ILE A 304 6.20 -0.68 11.28
N GLY A 305 5.18 -1.39 11.77
CA GLY A 305 5.37 -2.44 12.78
C GLY A 305 6.32 -3.54 12.31
N ALA A 306 6.21 -3.95 11.04
CA ALA A 306 7.12 -4.91 10.42
C ALA A 306 8.57 -4.39 10.34
N LEU A 307 8.76 -3.11 10.00
CA LEU A 307 10.08 -2.49 10.01
C LEU A 307 10.69 -2.43 11.40
N VAL A 308 9.87 -2.16 12.44
CA VAL A 308 10.32 -2.20 13.84
C VAL A 308 10.84 -3.60 14.17
N LEU A 309 10.06 -4.65 13.89
CA LEU A 309 10.47 -6.04 14.13
C LEU A 309 11.77 -6.39 13.40
N LYS A 310 11.90 -5.98 12.13
CA LYS A 310 13.11 -6.21 11.33
C LYS A 310 14.33 -5.49 11.90
N ASN A 311 14.19 -4.24 12.37
CA ASN A 311 15.28 -3.50 13.03
C ASN A 311 15.69 -4.13 14.37
N LEU A 312 14.73 -4.73 15.08
CA LEU A 312 15.00 -5.50 16.30
C LEU A 312 15.63 -6.88 16.02
N GLY A 313 15.82 -7.25 14.75
CA GLY A 313 16.38 -8.54 14.34
C GLY A 313 15.41 -9.72 14.45
N ILE A 314 14.11 -9.45 14.56
CA ILE A 314 13.06 -10.46 14.73
C ILE A 314 12.59 -10.92 13.35
N LYS A 315 12.58 -12.23 13.12
CA LYS A 315 12.08 -12.86 11.88
C LYS A 315 10.84 -13.70 12.14
N ASP A 316 10.93 -14.59 13.12
CA ASP A 316 9.82 -15.39 13.61
C ASP A 316 9.32 -14.77 14.92
N PHE A 317 8.00 -14.66 15.10
CA PHE A 317 7.43 -14.12 16.34
C PHE A 317 6.09 -14.77 16.67
N ARG A 318 5.71 -14.68 17.94
CA ARG A 318 4.40 -15.07 18.46
C ARG A 318 3.61 -13.80 18.75
N LEU A 319 2.38 -13.70 18.27
CA LEU A 319 1.59 -12.49 18.43
C LEU A 319 0.66 -12.62 19.64
N LEU A 320 0.71 -11.65 20.54
CA LEU A 320 -0.28 -11.50 21.61
C LEU A 320 -1.40 -10.59 21.11
N SER A 321 -2.56 -11.14 20.75
CA SER A 321 -3.68 -10.39 20.15
C SER A 321 -4.94 -10.49 21.01
N SER A 322 -5.80 -9.45 20.94
CA SER A 322 -7.14 -9.47 21.53
C SER A 322 -8.26 -9.62 20.47
N CYS A 323 -7.90 -9.74 19.19
CA CYS A 323 -8.82 -9.96 18.07
C CYS A 323 -8.41 -11.20 17.26
N GLU A 324 -9.39 -11.89 16.65
CA GLU A 324 -9.18 -13.07 15.81
C GLU A 324 -8.37 -12.78 14.52
N ASP A 325 -7.18 -13.36 14.49
CA ASP A 325 -6.26 -13.83 13.44
C ASP A 325 -6.25 -13.33 11.98
N ARG A 326 -7.31 -12.75 11.42
CA ARG A 326 -7.30 -12.47 9.96
C ARG A 326 -6.41 -11.31 9.56
N GLN A 327 -6.12 -10.39 10.48
CA GLN A 327 -5.51 -9.10 10.15
C GLN A 327 -3.98 -9.14 10.01
N TYR A 328 -3.30 -10.18 10.53
CA TYR A 328 -1.84 -10.25 10.60
C TYR A 328 -1.19 -11.10 9.50
N LYS A 329 -2.00 -11.73 8.61
CA LYS A 329 -1.48 -12.46 7.44
C LYS A 329 -0.74 -11.54 6.45
N ALA A 330 -1.09 -10.25 6.41
CA ALA A 330 -0.41 -9.23 5.61
C ALA A 330 1.09 -9.07 5.96
N LEU A 331 1.52 -9.45 7.18
CA LEU A 331 2.92 -9.38 7.61
C LEU A 331 3.83 -10.42 6.91
N SER A 332 3.24 -11.45 6.29
CA SER A 332 4.00 -12.46 5.54
C SER A 332 4.78 -11.87 4.36
N GLY A 333 4.26 -10.79 3.75
CA GLY A 333 4.95 -10.02 2.70
C GLY A 333 6.22 -9.33 3.18
N PHE A 334 6.48 -9.26 4.49
CA PHE A 334 7.61 -8.54 5.06
C PHE A 334 8.80 -9.44 5.42
N GLY A 335 8.75 -10.72 5.04
CA GLY A 335 9.74 -11.72 5.46
C GLY A 335 9.66 -12.05 6.96
N LEU A 336 8.53 -11.71 7.59
CA LEU A 336 8.22 -12.04 8.97
C LEU A 336 7.29 -13.26 9.00
N LYS A 337 7.53 -14.17 9.93
CA LYS A 337 6.73 -15.37 10.12
C LYS A 337 6.01 -15.31 11.46
N LEU A 338 4.70 -15.22 11.39
CA LEU A 338 3.84 -15.42 12.55
C LEU A 338 3.77 -16.92 12.87
N VAL A 339 4.30 -17.32 14.03
CA VAL A 339 4.36 -18.73 14.47
C VAL A 339 3.03 -19.17 15.08
N GLU A 340 2.50 -18.36 15.99
CA GLU A 340 1.21 -18.57 16.64
C GLU A 340 0.65 -17.23 17.10
N THR A 341 -0.69 -17.18 17.25
CA THR A 341 -1.39 -16.08 17.90
C THR A 341 -1.92 -16.58 19.23
N ILE A 342 -1.63 -15.83 20.29
CA ILE A 342 -2.12 -16.08 21.65
C ILE A 342 -3.19 -15.03 21.93
N SER A 343 -4.41 -15.49 22.22
CA SER A 343 -5.53 -14.64 22.62
C SER A 343 -5.47 -14.28 24.10
N LEU A 344 -5.78 -13.03 24.43
CA LEU A 344 -5.81 -12.48 25.81
C LEU A 344 -7.18 -12.59 26.49
#